data_AF-A0A918TDL5-F1
#
_entry.id   AF-A0A918TDL5-F1
#
_cell.length_a   1.000
_cell.length_b   1.000
_cell.length_c   1.000
_cell.angle_alpha   90.00
_cell.angle_beta   90.00
_cell.angle_gamma   90.00
#
_symmetry.space_group_name_H-M   'P 1'
#
loop_
_entity.id
_entity.type
_entity.pdbx_description
1 polymer ?
#
loop_
_entity_poly.entity_id
_entity_poly.type
_entity_poly.pdbx_seq_one_letter_code
_entity_poly.pdbx_strand_id
1 'polypeptide(L)'
;MQLMEKTPVEESVPQSGSSTGDLVEQVREETIQALIKTGIIRDAEGEGFRNYLVAQSIGVGDILPVMAQLRGIDELEQATAVAQWGRQIGPAIKKRYSLIPFAGKLLGSVSLFDSHPEIKEAAASVKCPLIFAEDADVIGFGTINPVAATKLGEHVADLIQNRSGVRPYLSLFLLELGSWETICGRQFA
;
A
#
# COMPACT_ATOMS: atom_id res chain seq x y z
N MET A 1 -14.75 56.96 -17.26
CA MET A 1 -15.28 55.65 -16.86
C MET A 1 -14.83 54.63 -17.89
N GLN A 2 -13.67 54.02 -17.68
CA GLN A 2 -13.20 52.88 -18.48
C GLN A 2 -13.53 51.61 -17.71
N LEU A 3 -14.39 50.78 -18.29
CA LEU A 3 -14.68 49.43 -17.80
C LEU A 3 -13.45 48.57 -18.06
N MET A 4 -12.72 48.22 -17.00
CA MET A 4 -11.69 47.19 -17.03
C MET A 4 -12.39 45.82 -17.15
N GLU A 5 -12.18 45.16 -18.28
CA GLU A 5 -12.51 43.75 -18.48
C GLU A 5 -11.68 42.91 -17.50
N LYS A 6 -12.34 42.25 -16.54
CA LYS A 6 -11.72 41.25 -15.69
C LYS A 6 -11.43 40.01 -16.54
N THR A 7 -10.15 39.79 -16.83
CA THR A 7 -9.62 38.52 -17.32
C THR A 7 -10.00 37.41 -16.32
N PRO A 8 -10.48 36.24 -16.77
CA PRO A 8 -10.73 35.13 -15.87
C PRO A 8 -9.38 34.62 -15.35
N VAL A 9 -9.23 34.57 -14.03
CA VAL A 9 -8.14 33.86 -13.37
C VAL A 9 -8.43 32.38 -13.62
N GLU A 10 -7.65 31.74 -14.50
CA GLU A 10 -7.56 30.30 -14.54
C GLU A 10 -7.05 29.84 -13.16
N GLU A 11 -7.96 29.32 -12.34
CA GLU A 11 -7.58 28.50 -11.19
C GLU A 11 -6.83 27.29 -11.73
N SER A 12 -5.50 27.36 -11.64
CA SER A 12 -4.63 26.22 -11.86
C SER A 12 -5.00 25.14 -10.84
N VAL A 13 -5.78 24.16 -11.28
CA VAL A 13 -6.02 22.92 -10.55
C VAL A 13 -4.64 22.35 -10.19
N PRO A 14 -4.33 22.08 -8.91
CA PRO A 14 -3.08 21.43 -8.55
C PRO A 14 -3.12 20.00 -9.10
N GLN A 15 -2.52 19.80 -10.27
CA GLN A 15 -2.21 18.48 -10.82
C GLN A 15 -1.01 17.90 -10.05
N SER A 16 -1.28 17.23 -8.93
CA SER A 16 -0.36 16.21 -8.42
C SER A 16 -1.07 15.25 -7.46
N GLY A 17 -2.15 14.62 -7.90
CA GLY A 17 -2.55 13.34 -7.32
C GLY A 17 -1.69 12.27 -7.97
N SER A 18 -0.79 11.61 -7.23
CA SER A 18 -0.03 10.48 -7.79
C SER A 18 -1.02 9.45 -8.31
N SER A 19 -0.92 9.01 -9.55
CA SER A 19 -1.85 8.03 -10.08
C SER A 19 -1.72 6.69 -9.34
N THR A 20 -2.73 5.83 -9.41
CA THR A 20 -2.64 4.44 -8.92
C THR A 20 -1.46 3.70 -9.56
N GLY A 21 -1.14 4.02 -10.83
CA GLY A 21 0.04 3.48 -11.52
C GLY A 21 1.35 3.91 -10.86
N ASP A 22 1.47 5.19 -10.49
CA ASP A 22 2.66 5.70 -9.79
C ASP A 22 2.80 5.07 -8.40
N LEU A 23 1.67 4.85 -7.71
CA LEU A 23 1.65 4.16 -6.42
C LEU A 23 2.21 2.73 -6.55
N VAL A 24 1.73 1.97 -7.53
CA VAL A 24 2.20 0.60 -7.78
C VAL A 24 3.70 0.58 -8.06
N GLU A 25 4.20 1.48 -8.92
CA GLU A 25 5.63 1.53 -9.25
C GLU A 25 6.49 1.89 -8.02
N GLN A 26 6.06 2.88 -7.24
CA GLN A 26 6.75 3.26 -6.01
C GLN A 26 6.80 2.11 -5.01
N VAL A 27 5.68 1.38 -4.82
CA VAL A 27 5.66 0.22 -3.93
C VAL A 27 6.62 -0.86 -4.43
N ARG A 28 6.66 -1.13 -5.74
CA ARG A 28 7.58 -2.12 -6.31
C ARG A 28 9.03 -1.74 -6.01
N GLU A 29 9.43 -0.53 -6.40
CA GLU A 29 10.80 -0.04 -6.23
C GLU A 29 11.20 -0.08 -4.77
N GLU A 30 10.43 0.57 -3.90
CA GLU A 30 10.81 0.72 -2.50
C GLU A 30 10.77 -0.61 -1.75
N THR A 31 9.91 -1.56 -2.15
CA THR A 31 9.95 -2.92 -1.59
C THR A 31 11.24 -3.61 -1.94
N ILE A 32 11.66 -3.59 -3.21
CA ILE A 32 12.93 -4.21 -3.64
C ILE A 32 14.12 -3.55 -2.94
N GLN A 33 14.15 -2.22 -2.87
CA GLN A 33 15.21 -1.50 -2.14
C GLN A 33 15.22 -1.82 -0.64
N ALA A 34 14.04 -1.97 -0.03
CA ALA A 34 13.96 -2.37 1.37
C ALA A 34 14.50 -3.80 1.58
N LEU A 35 14.16 -4.74 0.69
CA LEU A 35 14.67 -6.12 0.73
C LEU A 35 16.19 -6.19 0.60
N ILE A 36 16.76 -5.37 -0.29
CA ILE A 36 18.21 -5.20 -0.46
C ILE A 36 18.82 -4.65 0.83
N LYS A 37 18.29 -3.53 1.34
CA LYS A 37 18.81 -2.84 2.51
C LYS A 37 18.78 -3.69 3.78
N THR A 38 17.79 -4.57 3.91
CA THR A 38 17.70 -5.52 5.03
C THR A 38 18.56 -6.77 4.82
N GLY A 39 19.23 -6.91 3.68
CA GLY A 39 20.03 -8.08 3.33
C GLY A 39 19.21 -9.34 3.08
N ILE A 40 17.89 -9.21 2.84
CA ILE A 40 17.03 -10.35 2.49
C ILE A 40 17.44 -10.85 1.11
N ILE A 41 17.64 -9.94 0.15
CA ILE A 41 18.18 -10.22 -1.18
C ILE A 41 19.47 -9.42 -1.41
N ARG A 42 20.30 -9.87 -2.36
CA ARG A 42 21.49 -9.14 -2.80
C ARG A 42 21.14 -8.13 -3.90
N ASP A 43 21.98 -7.11 -4.09
CA ASP A 43 21.80 -6.11 -5.16
C ASP A 43 21.62 -6.74 -6.54
N ALA A 44 22.46 -7.72 -6.88
CA ALA A 44 22.40 -8.44 -8.15
C ALA A 44 21.11 -9.27 -8.32
N GLU A 45 20.49 -9.71 -7.22
CA GLU A 45 19.21 -10.42 -7.25
C GLU A 45 18.03 -9.45 -7.45
N GLY A 46 18.18 -8.19 -7.01
CA GLY A 46 17.13 -7.18 -7.10
C GLY A 46 16.72 -6.85 -8.54
N GLU A 47 17.68 -6.74 -9.45
CA GLU A 47 17.39 -6.48 -10.87
C GLU A 47 16.68 -7.67 -11.54
N GLY A 48 17.19 -8.89 -11.30
CA GLY A 48 16.56 -10.11 -11.82
C GLY A 48 15.14 -10.29 -11.29
N PHE A 49 14.93 -10.01 -10.00
CA PHE A 49 13.62 -10.11 -9.38
C PHE A 49 12.65 -9.05 -9.89
N ARG A 50 13.11 -7.81 -10.11
CA ARG A 50 12.31 -6.76 -10.76
C ARG A 50 11.82 -7.20 -12.13
N ASN A 51 12.72 -7.70 -12.97
CA ASN A 51 12.40 -8.14 -14.33
C ASN A 51 11.41 -9.32 -14.30
N TYR A 52 11.58 -10.24 -13.34
CA TYR A 52 10.64 -11.33 -13.13
C TYR A 52 9.24 -10.85 -12.75
N LEU A 53 9.12 -9.92 -11.80
CA LEU A 53 7.82 -9.36 -11.38
C LEU A 53 7.08 -8.70 -12.53
N VAL A 54 7.79 -7.91 -13.35
CA VAL A 54 7.21 -7.25 -14.53
C VAL A 54 6.82 -8.27 -15.60
N ALA A 55 7.70 -9.23 -15.92
CA ALA A 55 7.45 -10.23 -16.96
C ALA A 55 6.26 -11.15 -16.63
N GLN A 56 6.05 -11.45 -15.36
CA GLN A 56 4.96 -12.31 -14.88
C GLN A 56 3.71 -11.52 -14.49
N SER A 57 3.69 -10.19 -14.69
CA SER A 57 2.58 -9.31 -14.28
C SER A 57 2.18 -9.49 -12.81
N ILE A 58 3.17 -9.68 -11.93
CA ILE A 58 2.95 -9.94 -10.51
C ILE A 58 2.59 -8.64 -9.80
N GLY A 59 1.47 -8.67 -9.07
CA GLY A 59 1.02 -7.55 -8.24
C GLY A 59 2.00 -7.22 -7.13
N VAL A 60 2.15 -5.94 -6.81
CA VAL A 60 3.14 -5.48 -5.81
C VAL A 60 2.80 -5.89 -4.38
N GLY A 61 1.54 -6.28 -4.14
CA GLY A 61 1.12 -6.92 -2.90
C GLY A 61 1.66 -8.34 -2.72
N ASP A 62 1.99 -9.03 -3.81
CA ASP A 62 2.41 -10.45 -3.81
C ASP A 62 3.94 -10.63 -3.79
N ILE A 63 4.71 -9.55 -3.70
CA ILE A 63 6.17 -9.60 -3.79
C ILE A 63 6.79 -10.56 -2.76
N LEU A 64 6.34 -10.52 -1.51
CA LEU A 64 6.92 -11.36 -0.45
C LEU A 64 6.55 -12.86 -0.61
N PRO A 65 5.28 -13.24 -0.85
CA PRO A 65 4.93 -14.63 -1.13
C PRO A 65 5.66 -15.20 -2.35
N VAL A 66 5.72 -14.43 -3.45
CA VAL A 66 6.41 -14.86 -4.68
C VAL A 66 7.90 -15.08 -4.43
N MET A 67 8.55 -14.19 -3.68
CA MET A 67 9.94 -14.37 -3.30
C MET A 67 10.15 -15.64 -2.46
N ALA A 68 9.23 -15.95 -1.54
CA ALA A 68 9.30 -17.19 -0.75
C ALA A 68 9.22 -18.42 -1.67
N GLN A 69 8.31 -18.41 -2.64
CA GLN A 69 8.19 -19.47 -3.64
C GLN A 69 9.45 -19.60 -4.51
N LEU A 70 10.02 -18.50 -5.01
CA LEU A 70 11.24 -18.50 -5.82
C LEU A 70 12.46 -19.03 -5.06
N ARG A 71 12.47 -18.88 -3.73
CA ARG A 71 13.52 -19.42 -2.86
C ARG A 71 13.31 -20.90 -2.51
N GLY A 72 12.25 -21.52 -3.00
CA GLY A 72 11.90 -22.91 -2.69
C GLY A 72 11.54 -23.11 -1.22
N ILE A 73 11.05 -22.07 -0.54
CA ILE A 73 10.55 -22.19 0.83
C ILE A 73 9.28 -23.03 0.80
N ASP A 74 9.25 -24.07 1.64
CA ASP A 74 8.09 -24.96 1.77
C ASP A 74 6.83 -24.17 2.10
N GLU A 75 5.70 -24.57 1.52
CA GLU A 75 4.41 -23.91 1.71
C GLU A 75 4.03 -23.74 3.20
N LEU A 76 4.37 -24.72 4.04
CA LEU A 76 4.14 -24.67 5.48
C LEU A 76 5.01 -23.62 6.19
N GLU A 77 6.16 -23.28 5.61
CA GLU A 77 7.11 -22.31 6.16
C GLU A 77 6.96 -20.91 5.54
N GLN A 78 6.27 -20.78 4.41
CA GLN A 78 6.09 -19.51 3.69
C GLN A 78 5.46 -18.43 4.57
N ALA A 79 4.42 -18.77 5.33
CA ALA A 79 3.76 -17.81 6.22
C ALA A 79 4.73 -17.22 7.26
N THR A 80 5.61 -18.07 7.81
CA THR A 80 6.64 -17.66 8.79
C THR A 80 7.69 -16.78 8.12
N ALA A 81 8.18 -17.17 6.94
CA ALA A 81 9.18 -16.40 6.20
C ALA A 81 8.66 -15.01 5.82
N VAL A 82 7.45 -14.92 5.27
CA VAL A 82 6.80 -13.66 4.89
C VAL A 82 6.61 -12.75 6.11
N ALA A 83 6.12 -13.31 7.23
CA ALA A 83 5.95 -12.54 8.46
C ALA A 83 7.30 -12.01 8.99
N GLN A 84 8.36 -12.83 8.93
CA GLN A 84 9.70 -12.43 9.35
C GLN A 84 10.25 -11.31 8.46
N TRP A 85 10.11 -11.42 7.13
CA TRP A 85 10.54 -10.39 6.20
C TRP A 85 9.76 -9.09 6.38
N GLY A 86 8.44 -9.14 6.55
CA GLY A 86 7.63 -7.96 6.85
C GLY A 86 8.13 -7.22 8.10
N ARG A 87 8.50 -7.96 9.17
CA ARG A 87 9.07 -7.35 10.39
C ARG A 87 10.47 -6.76 10.18
N GLN A 88 11.28 -7.33 9.30
CA GLN A 88 12.62 -6.81 8.97
C GLN A 88 12.55 -5.55 8.08
N ILE A 89 11.65 -5.54 7.09
CA ILE A 89 11.44 -4.42 6.17
C ILE A 89 10.85 -3.21 6.92
N GLY A 90 9.92 -3.45 7.86
CA GLY A 90 9.21 -2.37 8.56
C GLY A 90 10.13 -1.26 9.10
N PRO A 91 11.18 -1.56 9.89
CA PRO A 91 12.15 -0.57 10.37
C PRO A 91 12.99 0.12 9.28
N ALA A 92 13.19 -0.51 8.11
CA ALA A 92 14.04 0.02 7.04
C ALA A 92 13.39 1.19 6.28
N ILE A 93 12.07 1.32 6.38
CA ILE A 93 11.24 2.35 5.73
C ILE A 93 11.25 3.64 6.55
N LYS A 94 11.25 4.79 5.89
CA LYS A 94 11.07 6.09 6.53
C LYS A 94 9.62 6.24 7.00
N LYS A 95 9.32 5.75 8.20
CA LYS A 95 7.95 5.70 8.73
C LYS A 95 7.37 7.09 8.94
N ARG A 96 6.22 7.35 8.32
CA ARG A 96 5.26 8.40 8.74
C ARG A 96 4.13 7.85 9.61
N TYR A 97 3.94 6.52 9.61
CA TYR A 97 2.87 5.83 10.30
C TYR A 97 3.40 4.70 11.18
N SER A 98 2.74 4.47 12.31
CA SER A 98 3.04 3.34 13.18
C SER A 98 2.51 2.04 12.57
N LEU A 99 3.38 1.03 12.46
CA LEU A 99 3.02 -0.32 12.07
C LEU A 99 2.68 -1.13 13.31
N ILE A 100 1.44 -1.62 13.40
CA ILE A 100 0.93 -2.37 14.53
C ILE A 100 0.84 -3.86 14.13
N PRO A 101 1.57 -4.77 14.80
CA PRO A 101 1.38 -6.21 14.60
C PRO A 101 -0.06 -6.59 14.94
N PHE A 102 -0.71 -7.36 14.07
CA PHE A 102 -2.13 -7.68 14.25
C PHE A 102 -2.42 -9.14 13.93
N ALA A 103 -3.01 -9.85 14.89
CA ALA A 103 -3.35 -11.27 14.81
C ALA A 103 -4.87 -11.55 14.88
N GLY A 104 -5.71 -10.51 14.75
CA GLY A 104 -7.16 -10.60 14.93
C GLY A 104 -7.98 -10.55 13.64
N LYS A 105 -9.29 -10.76 13.77
CA LYS A 105 -10.28 -10.42 12.73
C LYS A 105 -10.88 -9.06 13.06
N LEU A 106 -10.51 -8.02 12.32
CA LEU A 106 -11.28 -6.77 12.28
C LEU A 106 -12.07 -6.75 10.97
N LEU A 107 -13.35 -6.45 11.08
CA LEU A 107 -14.27 -6.29 9.97
C LEU A 107 -14.51 -4.79 9.83
N GLY A 108 -13.85 -4.16 8.87
CA GLY A 108 -14.07 -2.74 8.59
C GLY A 108 -15.41 -2.49 7.92
N SER A 109 -15.97 -1.30 8.11
CA SER A 109 -17.17 -0.88 7.39
C SER A 109 -16.82 -0.67 5.92
N VAL A 110 -17.52 -1.37 5.03
CA VAL A 110 -17.36 -1.25 3.56
C VAL A 110 -17.76 0.17 3.08
N SER A 111 -18.44 0.94 3.92
CA SER A 111 -18.95 2.30 3.64
C SER A 111 -17.89 3.29 3.17
N LEU A 112 -16.62 3.15 3.59
CA LEU A 112 -15.54 4.02 3.12
C LEU A 112 -15.31 3.83 1.61
N PHE A 113 -15.22 2.57 1.16
CA PHE A 113 -15.01 2.25 -0.26
C PHE A 113 -16.20 2.63 -1.13
N ASP A 114 -17.41 2.57 -0.59
CA ASP A 114 -18.62 3.02 -1.31
C ASP A 114 -18.58 4.54 -1.55
N SER A 115 -18.03 5.31 -0.59
CA SER A 115 -17.95 6.77 -0.67
C SER A 115 -16.69 7.28 -1.41
N HIS A 116 -15.65 6.45 -1.46
CA HIS A 116 -14.33 6.73 -2.05
C HIS A 116 -13.84 5.52 -2.87
N PRO A 117 -14.46 5.25 -4.04
CA PRO A 117 -14.06 4.13 -4.90
C PRO A 117 -12.59 4.20 -5.34
N GLU A 118 -12.02 5.41 -5.46
CA GLU A 118 -10.60 5.63 -5.74
C GLU A 118 -9.67 5.03 -4.69
N ILE A 119 -10.08 5.06 -3.41
CA ILE A 119 -9.32 4.44 -2.31
C ILE A 119 -9.38 2.92 -2.44
N LYS A 120 -10.54 2.36 -2.83
CA LYS A 120 -10.68 0.91 -3.07
C LYS A 120 -9.77 0.46 -4.20
N GLU A 121 -9.73 1.19 -5.30
CA GLU A 121 -8.87 0.90 -6.45
C GLU A 121 -7.39 0.93 -6.06
N ALA A 122 -6.95 1.99 -5.38
CA ALA A 122 -5.59 2.12 -4.89
C ALA A 122 -5.24 0.98 -3.92
N ALA A 123 -6.11 0.68 -2.95
CA ALA A 123 -5.93 -0.37 -1.96
C ALA A 123 -5.84 -1.77 -2.61
N ALA A 124 -6.69 -2.04 -3.61
CA ALA A 124 -6.68 -3.30 -4.36
C ALA A 124 -5.38 -3.46 -5.16
N SER A 125 -4.90 -2.39 -5.81
CA SER A 125 -3.69 -2.41 -6.64
C SER A 125 -2.43 -2.82 -5.89
N VAL A 126 -2.37 -2.51 -4.59
CA VAL A 126 -1.25 -2.86 -3.70
C VAL A 126 -1.60 -3.93 -2.66
N LYS A 127 -2.77 -4.58 -2.80
CA LYS A 127 -3.35 -5.57 -1.88
C LYS A 127 -3.24 -5.19 -0.41
N CYS A 128 -3.71 -4.00 -0.06
CA CYS A 128 -3.75 -3.52 1.32
C CYS A 128 -5.21 -3.37 1.78
N PRO A 129 -5.84 -4.44 2.30
CA PRO A 129 -7.24 -4.42 2.70
C PRO A 129 -7.53 -3.42 3.82
N LEU A 130 -8.77 -2.93 3.85
CA LEU A 130 -9.30 -2.09 4.91
C LEU A 130 -9.60 -2.94 6.14
N ILE A 131 -9.01 -2.59 7.28
CA ILE A 131 -9.17 -3.28 8.56
C ILE A 131 -10.30 -2.64 9.37
N PHE A 132 -10.34 -1.31 9.38
CA PHE A 132 -11.46 -0.54 9.92
C PHE A 132 -11.50 0.84 9.28
N ALA A 133 -12.67 1.46 9.31
CA ALA A 133 -12.84 2.87 9.00
C ALA A 133 -13.93 3.45 9.91
N GLU A 134 -13.69 4.65 10.42
CA GLU A 134 -14.70 5.53 10.98
C GLU A 134 -14.76 6.73 10.04
N ASP A 135 -15.65 6.62 9.05
CA ASP A 135 -15.73 7.52 7.89
C ASP A 135 -14.37 7.78 7.25
N ALA A 136 -14.07 9.03 6.89
CA ALA A 136 -12.80 9.44 6.31
C ALA A 136 -11.81 9.96 7.38
N ASP A 137 -12.18 9.96 8.66
CA ASP A 137 -11.37 10.57 9.72
C ASP A 137 -10.38 9.58 10.34
N VAL A 138 -10.76 8.31 10.49
CA VAL A 138 -9.91 7.27 11.10
C VAL A 138 -9.93 6.02 10.23
N ILE A 139 -8.78 5.65 9.66
CA ILE A 139 -8.70 4.56 8.69
C ILE A 139 -7.56 3.60 9.05
N GLY A 140 -7.85 2.31 9.00
CA GLY A 140 -6.91 1.23 9.26
C GLY A 140 -6.68 0.38 8.01
N PHE A 141 -5.45 0.26 7.52
CA PHE A 141 -5.10 -0.65 6.42
C PHE A 141 -4.20 -1.78 6.90
N GLY A 142 -4.38 -2.98 6.35
CA GLY A 142 -3.57 -4.15 6.67
C GLY A 142 -2.75 -4.60 5.48
N THR A 143 -1.60 -5.21 5.72
CA THR A 143 -0.72 -5.71 4.66
C THR A 143 0.26 -6.75 5.20
N ILE A 144 0.85 -7.55 4.31
CA ILE A 144 2.08 -8.30 4.58
C ILE A 144 3.34 -7.52 4.16
N ASN A 145 3.19 -6.52 3.28
CA ASN A 145 4.28 -5.69 2.76
C ASN A 145 4.21 -4.27 3.37
N PRO A 146 5.05 -3.94 4.37
CA PRO A 146 5.01 -2.65 5.05
C PRO A 146 5.19 -1.43 4.14
N VAL A 147 5.90 -1.58 3.01
CA VAL A 147 6.06 -0.50 2.02
C VAL A 147 4.72 -0.17 1.38
N ALA A 148 3.94 -1.19 1.00
CA ALA A 148 2.64 -1.04 0.38
C ALA A 148 1.68 -0.24 1.27
N ALA A 149 1.59 -0.58 2.56
CA ALA A 149 0.73 0.16 3.48
C ALA A 149 1.21 1.59 3.72
N THR A 150 2.53 1.82 3.78
CA THR A 150 3.08 3.17 3.97
C THR A 150 2.71 4.07 2.79
N LYS A 151 2.90 3.58 1.56
CA LYS A 151 2.59 4.33 0.33
C LYS A 151 1.11 4.52 0.10
N LEU A 152 0.31 3.49 0.34
CA LEU A 152 -1.14 3.64 0.32
C LEU A 152 -1.58 4.69 1.35
N GLY A 153 -1.02 4.67 2.56
CA GLY A 153 -1.36 5.64 3.59
C GLY A 153 -0.99 7.08 3.20
N GLU A 154 0.15 7.30 2.55
CA GLU A 154 0.49 8.62 1.98
C GLU A 154 -0.54 9.04 0.92
N HIS A 155 -0.81 8.16 -0.03
CA HIS A 155 -1.74 8.41 -1.12
C HIS A 155 -3.17 8.69 -0.63
N VAL A 156 -3.69 7.89 0.31
CA VAL A 156 -5.03 8.06 0.89
C VAL A 156 -5.13 9.33 1.73
N ALA A 157 -4.09 9.65 2.51
CA ALA A 157 -4.07 10.90 3.26
C ALA A 157 -4.16 12.11 2.33
N ASP A 158 -3.43 12.10 1.21
CA ASP A 158 -3.46 13.18 0.22
C ASP A 158 -4.81 13.26 -0.49
N LEU A 159 -5.40 12.12 -0.88
CA LEU A 159 -6.73 12.07 -1.49
C LEU A 159 -7.81 12.67 -0.58
N ILE A 160 -7.86 12.26 0.68
CA ILE A 160 -8.85 12.75 1.65
C ILE A 160 -8.60 14.24 1.94
N GLN A 161 -7.35 14.62 2.21
CA GLN A 161 -6.99 16.02 2.45
C GLN A 161 -7.38 16.95 1.30
N ASN A 162 -7.20 16.51 0.05
CA ASN A 162 -7.56 17.29 -1.13
C ASN A 162 -9.08 17.40 -1.32
N ARG A 163 -9.86 16.40 -0.89
CA ARG A 163 -11.31 16.35 -1.07
C ARG A 163 -12.08 17.03 0.07
N SER A 164 -11.67 16.81 1.32
CA SER A 164 -12.39 17.27 2.52
C SER A 164 -11.68 18.39 3.28
N GLY A 165 -10.40 18.67 2.98
CA GLY A 165 -9.59 19.61 3.75
C GLY A 165 -9.10 19.05 5.10
N VAL A 166 -9.40 17.79 5.41
CA VAL A 166 -9.00 17.12 6.67
C VAL A 166 -7.96 16.04 6.39
N ARG A 167 -6.98 15.91 7.30
CA ARG A 167 -6.00 14.83 7.24
C ARG A 167 -6.46 13.65 8.10
N PRO A 168 -6.64 12.45 7.52
CA PRO A 168 -7.09 11.28 8.29
C PRO A 168 -6.03 10.82 9.30
N TYR A 169 -6.49 10.24 10.40
CA TYR A 169 -5.67 9.41 11.28
C TYR A 169 -5.54 8.01 10.68
N LEU A 170 -4.31 7.62 10.32
CA LEU A 170 -4.03 6.35 9.66
C LEU A 170 -3.30 5.37 10.58
N SER A 171 -3.86 4.16 10.68
CA SER A 171 -3.23 3.01 11.34
C SER A 171 -2.86 1.94 10.33
N LEU A 172 -1.62 1.47 10.35
CA LEU A 172 -1.15 0.45 9.42
C LEU A 172 -0.87 -0.85 10.17
N PHE A 173 -1.41 -1.96 9.69
CA PHE A 173 -1.33 -3.26 10.34
C PHE A 173 -0.46 -4.21 9.53
N LEU A 174 0.51 -4.84 10.21
CA LEU A 174 1.24 -5.97 9.63
C LEU A 174 0.48 -7.25 9.94
N LEU A 175 -0.03 -7.89 8.90
CA LEU A 175 -0.84 -9.10 8.95
C LEU A 175 0.00 -10.35 8.74
N GLU A 176 -0.54 -11.50 9.16
CA GLU A 176 -0.06 -12.81 8.76
C GLU A 176 -0.58 -13.20 7.37
N LEU A 177 0.19 -14.01 6.65
CA LEU A 177 -0.07 -14.39 5.25
C LEU A 177 -1.51 -14.89 5.04
N GLY A 178 -1.94 -15.93 5.76
CA GLY A 178 -3.27 -16.51 5.58
C GLY A 178 -4.42 -15.55 5.95
N SER A 179 -4.21 -14.66 6.94
CA SER A 179 -5.20 -13.64 7.28
C SER A 179 -5.31 -12.58 6.18
N TRP A 180 -4.17 -12.14 5.65
CA TRP A 180 -4.11 -11.20 4.55
C TRP A 180 -4.77 -11.76 3.29
N GLU A 181 -4.46 -12.99 2.89
CA GLU A 181 -5.10 -13.68 1.75
C GLU A 181 -6.62 -13.74 1.92
N THR A 182 -7.09 -14.17 3.10
CA THR A 182 -8.51 -14.29 3.40
C THR A 182 -9.24 -12.96 3.30
N ILE A 183 -8.64 -11.87 3.81
CA ILE A 183 -9.29 -10.55 3.80
C ILE A 183 -9.23 -9.94 2.39
N CYS A 184 -8.09 -10.03 1.69
CA CYS A 184 -7.97 -9.60 0.31
C CYS A 184 -8.99 -10.28 -0.60
N GLY A 185 -9.13 -11.61 -0.49
CA GLY A 185 -10.10 -12.38 -1.27
C GLY A 185 -11.57 -12.04 -0.96
N ARG A 186 -11.87 -11.35 0.14
CA ARG A 186 -13.22 -10.87 0.44
C ARG A 186 -13.47 -9.44 -0.05
N GLN A 187 -12.46 -8.58 0.00
CA GLN A 187 -12.62 -7.15 -0.28
C GLN A 187 -12.36 -6.79 -1.75
N PHE A 188 -11.52 -7.57 -2.43
CA PHE A 188 -11.02 -7.26 -3.77
C PHE A 188 -11.42 -8.30 -4.83
N ALA A 189 -12.15 -9.35 -4.44
CA ALA A 189 -12.73 -10.31 -5.38
C ALA A 189 -13.95 -9.75 -6.11
#